data_AF-A0A8S2XVG4-F1
#
_entry.id   AF-A0A8S2XVG4-F1
#
_cell.length_a   1.000
_cell.length_b   1.000
_cell.length_c   1.000
_cell.angle_alpha   90.00
_cell.angle_beta   90.00
_cell.angle_gamma   90.00
#
_symmetry.space_group_name_H-M   'P 1'
#
loop_
_entity.id
_entity.type
_entity.pdbx_description
1 polymer ?
#
loop_
_entity_poly.entity_id
_entity_poly.type
_entity_poly.pdbx_seq_one_letter_code
_entity_poly.pdbx_strand_id
1 'polypeptide(L)'
;MANATRPGGGYRKGDGAQEENLFRRSDYFRSLDVGLDEIQEESCERSHCTSQCDLDSYFDSQKMYPMDEYGAIYTSAMAAYRDPMLNGTMLAPKYAVGMRKKIENIFAIAYHHKHDYLVLSALGCGAFRNPPA
;
A
#
# COMPACT_ATOMS: atom_id res chain seq x y z
N MET A 1 -5.48 3.38 -3.72
CA MET A 1 -5.20 2.05 -3.19
C MET A 1 -3.93 1.54 -3.81
N ALA A 2 -2.98 1.10 -2.98
CA ALA A 2 -1.65 0.72 -3.44
C ALA A 2 -1.72 -0.30 -4.58
N ASN A 3 -1.04 0.03 -5.68
CA ASN A 3 -0.63 -0.91 -6.69
C ASN A 3 0.29 -1.97 -6.06
N ALA A 4 0.35 -3.17 -6.63
CA ALA A 4 1.25 -4.20 -6.11
C ALA A 4 2.66 -4.10 -6.71
N THR A 5 2.82 -3.43 -7.85
CA THR A 5 4.06 -3.43 -8.65
C THR A 5 4.64 -2.06 -8.93
N ARG A 6 3.81 -1.00 -8.86
CA ARG A 6 4.22 0.37 -9.18
C ARG A 6 3.73 1.34 -8.12
N PRO A 7 4.59 1.78 -7.18
CA PRO A 7 4.19 2.76 -6.20
C PRO A 7 3.70 4.04 -6.88
N GLY A 8 2.56 4.54 -6.43
CA GLY A 8 1.92 5.70 -7.04
C GLY A 8 1.15 5.38 -8.32
N GLY A 9 1.04 4.11 -8.69
CA GLY A 9 0.30 3.67 -9.87
C GLY A 9 0.70 4.43 -11.13
N GLY A 10 -0.27 5.17 -11.69
CA GLY A 10 -0.10 6.02 -12.87
C GLY A 10 -0.04 7.52 -12.58
N TYR A 11 0.34 7.95 -11.37
CA TYR A 11 0.14 9.34 -10.95
C TYR A 11 0.81 10.38 -11.87
N ARG A 12 2.01 10.07 -12.40
CA ARG A 12 2.75 10.90 -13.38
C ARG A 12 2.05 11.02 -14.74
N LYS A 13 1.19 10.05 -15.09
CA LYS A 13 0.40 10.05 -16.34
C LYS A 13 -0.92 10.79 -16.21
N GLY A 14 -1.33 11.14 -15.00
CA GLY A 14 -2.63 11.74 -14.72
C GLY A 14 -3.74 10.73 -14.41
N ASP A 15 -3.42 9.45 -14.15
CA ASP A 15 -4.44 8.46 -13.78
C ASP A 15 -5.20 8.87 -12.51
N GLY A 16 -6.50 8.55 -12.46
CA GLY A 16 -7.47 9.14 -11.52
C GLY A 16 -7.91 8.24 -10.36
N ALA A 17 -7.07 7.33 -9.87
CA ALA A 17 -7.41 6.48 -8.73
C ALA A 17 -6.92 7.04 -7.38
N GLN A 18 -7.33 6.40 -6.28
CA GLN A 18 -7.08 6.90 -4.92
C GLN A 18 -5.57 6.99 -4.60
N GLU A 19 -4.75 6.05 -5.06
CA GLU A 19 -3.31 6.09 -4.78
C GLU A 19 -2.67 7.28 -5.50
N GLU A 20 -3.03 7.49 -6.76
CA GLU A 20 -2.54 8.59 -7.57
C GLU A 20 -2.92 9.96 -6.99
N ASN A 21 -4.12 10.07 -6.41
CA ASN A 21 -4.53 11.29 -5.73
C ASN A 21 -3.76 11.52 -4.42
N LEU A 22 -3.45 10.48 -3.65
CA LEU A 22 -2.58 10.61 -2.48
C LEU A 22 -1.17 11.05 -2.90
N PHE A 23 -0.57 10.39 -3.90
CA PHE A 23 0.76 10.74 -4.43
C PHE A 23 0.85 12.19 -4.93
N ARG A 24 -0.21 12.73 -5.55
CA ARG A 24 -0.21 14.12 -6.06
C ARG A 24 -0.56 15.19 -5.02
N ARG A 25 -1.13 14.81 -3.87
CA ARG A 25 -1.71 15.77 -2.91
C ARG A 25 -1.14 15.66 -1.51
N SER A 26 -0.17 14.78 -1.30
CA SER A 26 0.62 14.72 -0.09
C SER A 26 2.08 14.45 -0.42
N ASP A 27 2.91 14.37 0.61
CA ASP A 27 4.29 13.93 0.58
C ASP A 27 4.45 12.40 0.51
N TYR A 28 3.35 11.65 0.31
CA TYR A 28 3.38 10.18 0.20
C TYR A 28 4.34 9.67 -0.88
N PHE A 29 4.50 10.43 -1.97
CA PHE A 29 5.44 10.09 -3.03
C PHE A 29 6.90 10.06 -2.55
N ARG A 30 7.28 10.90 -1.56
CA ARG A 30 8.63 10.91 -0.99
C ARG A 30 8.96 9.56 -0.36
N SER A 31 7.95 8.87 0.15
CA SER A 31 8.13 7.56 0.77
C SER A 31 8.45 6.44 -0.22
N LEU A 32 8.05 6.55 -1.48
CA LEU A 32 7.97 5.39 -2.37
C LEU A 32 8.43 5.61 -3.82
N ASP A 33 8.58 6.86 -4.28
CA ASP A 33 9.03 7.13 -5.65
C ASP A 33 10.57 7.21 -5.73
N VAL A 34 11.18 6.08 -6.05
CA VAL A 34 12.63 5.91 -6.31
C VAL A 34 13.18 6.84 -7.39
N GLY A 35 12.36 7.25 -8.36
CA GLY A 35 12.80 8.08 -9.47
C GLY A 35 13.04 9.54 -9.08
N LEU A 36 12.85 9.90 -7.81
CA LEU A 36 13.14 11.23 -7.28
C LEU A 36 14.42 11.26 -6.44
N ASP A 37 14.99 10.11 -6.12
CA ASP A 37 16.26 10.02 -5.38
C ASP A 37 17.41 10.67 -6.15
N GLU A 38 17.36 10.64 -7.49
CA GLU A 38 18.36 11.29 -8.36
C GLU A 38 18.30 12.84 -8.29
N ILE A 39 17.22 13.40 -7.76
CA ILE A 39 16.95 14.85 -7.71
C ILE A 39 16.98 15.38 -6.27
N GLN A 40 16.96 14.49 -5.26
CA GLN A 40 17.07 14.85 -3.86
C GLN A 40 18.53 14.75 -3.38
N GLU A 41 19.07 15.85 -2.84
CA GLU A 41 20.42 15.88 -2.24
C GLU A 41 20.55 14.98 -1.00
N GLU A 42 19.42 14.56 -0.41
CA GLU A 42 19.34 13.63 0.72
C GLU A 42 18.70 12.30 0.29
N SER A 43 19.47 11.22 0.38
CA SER A 43 19.05 9.85 0.08
C SER A 43 18.01 9.32 1.09
N CYS A 44 16.90 8.74 0.61
CA CYS A 44 15.81 8.19 1.43
C CYS A 44 15.76 6.65 1.37
N GLU A 45 15.69 6.00 2.54
CA GLU A 45 15.71 4.54 2.68
C GLU A 45 14.30 3.90 2.51
N ARG A 46 14.22 2.64 2.07
CA ARG A 46 12.93 1.98 1.78
C ARG A 46 12.81 0.63 2.47
N SER A 47 11.70 0.42 3.16
CA SER A 47 11.33 -0.86 3.77
C SER A 47 10.10 -1.44 3.09
N HIS A 48 10.02 -2.78 3.02
CA HIS A 48 8.82 -3.48 2.57
C HIS A 48 8.41 -4.50 3.62
N CYS A 49 7.10 -4.68 3.76
CA CYS A 49 6.55 -5.69 4.67
C CYS A 49 6.36 -7.00 3.88
N THR A 50 6.88 -8.12 4.36
CA THR A 50 6.75 -9.42 3.70
C THR A 50 5.33 -9.98 3.87
N SER A 51 5.02 -11.08 3.18
CA SER A 51 3.75 -11.80 3.36
C SER A 51 3.54 -12.36 4.77
N GLN A 52 4.59 -12.41 5.60
CA GLN A 52 4.55 -12.87 6.99
C GLN A 52 4.38 -11.73 7.99
N CYS A 53 4.21 -10.49 7.51
CA CYS A 53 4.20 -9.26 8.30
C CYS A 53 5.55 -8.84 8.87
N ASP A 54 6.64 -9.47 8.44
CA ASP A 54 7.99 -9.06 8.82
C ASP A 54 8.39 -7.83 8.01
N LEU A 55 9.05 -6.87 8.64
CA LEU A 55 9.55 -5.67 7.97
C LEU A 55 10.99 -5.92 7.51
N ASP A 56 11.19 -6.11 6.22
CA ASP A 56 12.52 -6.31 5.63
C ASP A 56 13.04 -5.00 5.03
N SER A 57 14.19 -4.55 5.52
CA SER A 57 14.94 -3.41 4.99
C SER A 57 15.62 -3.80 3.67
N TYR A 58 15.44 -3.00 2.61
CA TYR A 58 16.30 -3.10 1.44
C TYR A 58 17.71 -2.67 1.87
N PHE A 59 18.73 -3.52 1.64
CA PHE A 59 20.10 -3.28 2.11
C PHE A 59 20.65 -1.93 1.61
N ASP A 60 20.68 -0.93 2.50
CA ASP A 60 21.81 -0.07 2.88
C ASP A 60 21.32 1.28 3.44
N SER A 61 21.17 1.30 4.77
CA SER A 61 21.16 2.42 5.74
C SER A 61 20.44 3.78 5.47
N GLN A 62 19.54 4.09 6.43
CA GLN A 62 18.93 5.32 6.97
C GLN A 62 17.45 5.71 6.69
N LYS A 63 16.58 5.03 7.46
CA LYS A 63 15.15 5.12 7.82
C LYS A 63 14.10 5.71 6.85
N MET A 64 13.13 4.87 6.48
CA MET A 64 11.73 5.28 6.28
C MET A 64 10.72 4.16 6.60
N TYR A 65 9.67 4.56 7.33
CA TYR A 65 8.73 3.78 8.15
C TYR A 65 9.34 2.88 9.26
N PRO A 66 9.07 3.18 10.53
CA PRO A 66 8.39 4.40 10.98
C PRO A 66 9.33 5.60 10.75
N MET A 67 8.88 6.66 10.05
CA MET A 67 9.53 7.96 10.29
C MET A 67 9.01 8.47 11.64
N ASP A 68 9.76 9.35 12.29
CA ASP A 68 9.47 9.77 13.66
C ASP A 68 8.13 10.56 13.78
N GLU A 69 7.57 11.09 12.68
CA GLU A 69 6.25 11.76 12.66
C GLU A 69 5.20 11.13 11.73
N TYR A 70 5.55 10.76 10.49
CA TYR A 70 4.62 10.23 9.49
C TYR A 70 5.30 9.15 8.66
N GLY A 71 4.59 8.19 8.07
CA GLY A 71 5.23 7.30 7.10
C GLY A 71 4.24 6.34 6.46
N ALA A 72 4.66 5.71 5.38
CA ALA A 72 3.77 4.86 4.61
C ALA A 72 4.32 3.46 4.43
N ILE A 73 3.41 2.49 4.40
CA ILE A 73 3.73 1.10 4.16
C ILE A 73 3.24 0.73 2.77
N TYR A 74 4.15 0.20 1.97
CA TYR A 74 3.84 -0.32 0.65
C TYR A 74 4.27 -1.77 0.57
N THR A 75 3.28 -2.65 0.52
CA THR A 75 3.52 -4.09 0.38
C THR A 75 2.43 -4.77 -0.43
N SER A 76 2.84 -5.74 -1.24
CA SER A 76 1.93 -6.68 -1.89
C SER A 76 1.13 -7.52 -0.88
N ALA A 77 1.59 -7.63 0.38
CA ALA A 77 0.88 -8.30 1.47
C ALA A 77 -0.38 -7.56 1.92
N MET A 78 -0.56 -6.28 1.55
CA MET A 78 -1.77 -5.49 1.82
C MET A 78 -2.53 -5.10 0.54
N ALA A 79 -1.84 -5.04 -0.61
CA ALA A 79 -2.46 -4.68 -1.88
C ALA A 79 -3.61 -5.64 -2.25
N ALA A 80 -4.78 -5.09 -2.57
CA ALA A 80 -5.94 -5.86 -3.00
C ALA A 80 -5.66 -6.65 -4.29
N TYR A 81 -6.32 -7.81 -4.44
CA TYR A 81 -6.23 -8.59 -5.66
C TYR A 81 -6.78 -7.81 -6.86
N ARG A 82 -6.08 -7.89 -7.99
CA ARG A 82 -6.58 -7.36 -9.26
C ARG A 82 -7.41 -8.43 -9.95
N ASP A 83 -8.65 -8.08 -10.29
CA ASP A 83 -9.59 -8.92 -11.04
C ASP A 83 -9.73 -10.34 -10.44
N PRO A 84 -10.04 -10.45 -9.14
CA PRO A 84 -10.14 -11.76 -8.49
C PRO A 84 -11.31 -12.56 -9.04
N MET A 85 -11.17 -13.89 -9.02
CA MET A 85 -12.28 -14.78 -9.37
C MET A 85 -13.44 -14.59 -8.39
N LEU A 86 -14.66 -14.51 -8.92
CA LEU A 86 -15.88 -14.31 -8.15
C LEU A 86 -16.70 -15.60 -8.06
N ASN A 87 -17.50 -15.71 -7.00
CA ASN A 87 -18.59 -16.66 -6.85
C ASN A 87 -19.89 -15.83 -6.75
N GLY A 88 -20.58 -15.66 -7.88
CA GLY A 88 -21.70 -14.71 -7.99
C GLY A 88 -21.20 -13.27 -7.82
N THR A 89 -21.75 -12.55 -6.85
CA THR A 89 -21.36 -11.18 -6.51
C THR A 89 -20.26 -11.10 -5.45
N MET A 90 -19.78 -12.24 -4.94
CA MET A 90 -18.79 -12.31 -3.85
C MET A 90 -17.44 -12.78 -4.37
N LEU A 91 -16.38 -12.53 -3.61
CA LEU A 91 -15.07 -13.15 -3.88
C LEU A 91 -15.16 -14.68 -3.79
N ALA A 92 -14.55 -15.40 -4.73
CA ALA A 92 -14.39 -16.84 -4.60
C ALA A 92 -13.59 -17.18 -3.32
N PRO A 93 -13.84 -18.33 -2.67
CA PRO A 93 -13.33 -18.62 -1.32
C PRO A 93 -11.83 -18.40 -1.13
N LYS A 94 -11.01 -18.80 -2.12
CA LYS A 94 -9.56 -18.58 -2.12
C LYS A 94 -9.18 -17.09 -1.99
N TYR A 95 -9.84 -16.22 -2.76
CA TYR A 95 -9.58 -14.79 -2.75
C TYR A 95 -10.18 -14.11 -1.53
N ALA A 96 -11.33 -14.57 -1.04
CA ALA A 96 -11.93 -14.07 0.20
C ALA A 96 -11.00 -14.30 1.41
N VAL A 97 -10.45 -15.52 1.56
CA VAL A 97 -9.48 -15.83 2.63
C VAL A 97 -8.21 -14.99 2.49
N GLY A 98 -7.69 -14.84 1.26
CA GLY A 98 -6.51 -14.01 1.02
C GLY A 98 -6.77 -12.52 1.32
N MET A 99 -7.93 -12.00 0.92
CA MET A 99 -8.31 -10.61 1.17
C MET A 99 -8.50 -10.35 2.65
N ARG A 100 -9.11 -11.28 3.38
CA ARG A 100 -9.22 -11.21 4.84
C ARG A 100 -7.85 -11.06 5.50
N LYS A 101 -6.86 -11.89 5.12
CA LYS A 101 -5.49 -11.76 5.65
C LYS A 101 -4.85 -10.41 5.32
N LYS A 102 -5.04 -9.91 4.09
CA LYS A 102 -4.56 -8.58 3.69
C LYS A 102 -5.16 -7.46 4.55
N ILE A 103 -6.45 -7.56 4.86
CA ILE A 103 -7.16 -6.62 5.74
C ILE A 103 -6.67 -6.77 7.18
N GLU A 104 -6.54 -7.99 7.71
CA GLU A 104 -5.98 -8.27 9.04
C GLU A 104 -4.59 -7.65 9.19
N ASN A 105 -3.74 -7.71 8.17
CA ASN A 105 -2.42 -7.06 8.18
C ASN A 105 -2.50 -5.53 8.31
N ILE A 106 -3.46 -4.86 7.66
CA ILE A 106 -3.69 -3.41 7.81
C ILE A 106 -3.97 -3.07 9.28
N PHE A 107 -4.84 -3.85 9.94
CA PHE A 107 -5.16 -3.64 11.35
C PHE A 107 -4.02 -4.02 12.28
N ALA A 108 -3.29 -5.12 12.01
CA ALA A 108 -2.16 -5.57 12.82
C ALA A 108 -1.04 -4.52 12.86
N ILE A 109 -0.72 -3.95 11.70
CA ILE A 109 0.21 -2.82 11.59
C ILE A 109 -0.28 -1.65 12.43
N ALA A 110 -1.53 -1.24 12.25
CA ALA A 110 -2.08 -0.09 12.95
C ALA A 110 -2.04 -0.26 14.47
N TYR A 111 -2.39 -1.46 14.95
CA TYR A 111 -2.30 -1.83 16.35
C TYR A 111 -0.85 -1.81 16.87
N HIS A 112 0.09 -2.42 16.13
CA HIS A 112 1.50 -2.46 16.51
C HIS A 112 2.12 -1.06 16.63
N HIS A 113 1.75 -0.17 15.71
CA HIS A 113 2.18 1.23 15.70
C HIS A 113 1.30 2.17 16.56
N LYS A 114 0.38 1.60 17.35
CA LYS A 114 -0.47 2.34 18.31
C LYS A 114 -1.28 3.45 17.65
N HIS A 115 -1.80 3.23 16.45
CA HIS A 115 -2.74 4.14 15.80
C HIS A 115 -4.12 4.00 16.45
N ASP A 116 -4.65 5.09 16.99
CA ASP A 116 -5.99 5.13 17.60
C ASP A 116 -7.12 5.25 16.57
N TYR A 117 -6.82 5.78 15.39
CA TYR A 117 -7.81 6.06 14.34
C TYR A 117 -7.36 5.50 12.99
N LEU A 118 -8.31 4.92 12.26
CA LEU A 118 -8.11 4.39 10.91
C LEU A 118 -9.11 5.01 9.94
N VAL A 119 -8.60 5.59 8.85
CA VAL A 119 -9.41 6.02 7.71
C VAL A 119 -9.36 4.93 6.65
N LEU A 120 -10.45 4.17 6.53
CA LEU A 120 -10.58 3.06 5.58
C LEU A 120 -11.36 3.47 4.32
N SER A 121 -11.40 2.58 3.34
CA SER A 121 -12.12 2.80 2.07
C SER A 121 -12.55 1.48 1.43
N ALA A 122 -13.28 1.55 0.32
CA ALA A 122 -13.70 0.39 -0.48
C ALA A 122 -12.48 -0.30 -1.14
N LEU A 123 -11.82 -1.18 -0.39
CA LEU A 123 -10.53 -1.78 -0.73
C LEU A 123 -10.62 -2.58 -2.06
N GLY A 124 -9.94 -2.11 -3.10
CA GLY A 124 -9.84 -2.78 -4.40
C GLY A 124 -11.10 -2.70 -5.25
N CYS A 125 -12.12 -1.95 -4.83
CA CYS A 125 -13.44 -1.92 -5.49
C CYS A 125 -13.51 -1.03 -6.74
N GLY A 126 -12.44 -0.29 -7.04
CA GLY A 126 -12.31 0.52 -8.26
C GLY A 126 -11.60 -0.24 -9.37
N ALA A 127 -10.44 0.27 -9.80
CA ALA A 127 -9.64 -0.29 -10.90
C ALA A 127 -9.25 -1.77 -10.75
N PHE A 128 -9.31 -2.33 -9.53
CA PHE A 128 -8.98 -3.74 -9.26
C PHE A 128 -10.19 -4.67 -9.28
N ARG A 129 -11.41 -4.16 -9.50
CA ARG A 129 -12.63 -4.95 -9.73
C ARG A 129 -12.96 -5.96 -8.61
N ASN A 130 -12.68 -5.60 -7.36
CA ASN A 130 -13.22 -6.36 -6.23
C ASN A 130 -14.70 -5.99 -6.03
N PRO A 131 -15.54 -6.94 -5.60
CA PRO A 131 -16.90 -6.62 -5.24
C PRO A 131 -16.93 -5.73 -3.97
N PRO A 132 -17.79 -4.70 -3.92
CA PRO A 132 -17.90 -3.82 -2.75
C PRO A 132 -18.72 -4.40 -1.59
N ALA A 133 -19.43 -5.51 -1.83
CA ALA A 133 -20.33 -6.18 -0.90
C ALA A 133 -19.83 -7.58 -0.51
#